data_AF-A0A429JYV3-F1
#
_entry.id   AF-A0A429JYV3-F1
#
_cell.length_a   1.000
_cell.length_b   1.000
_cell.length_c   1.000
_cell.angle_alpha   90.00
_cell.angle_beta   90.00
_cell.angle_gamma   90.00
#
_symmetry.space_group_name_H-M   'P 1'
#
loop_
_entity.id
_entity.type
_entity.pdbx_description
1 polymer ?
#
loop_
_entity_poly.entity_id
_entity_poly.type
_entity_poly.pdbx_seq_one_letter_code
_entity_poly.pdbx_strand_id
1 'polypeptide(L)'
;MVSQISNNHRNLIKGLVRKQKVKRIKNVLRMKRDQLIAAIKDAYKNSPALGFGTCFIGGIVVLVLTMSFALASAHMAYKNLGPQQISIFSPIYTVDDLDLGPYNDCHVDCHASILTSDMRFRIEVGFDFSGYDNSNGFNRATGIQIERLEPINVVDEEGVVNAYIDRFELVKINEALEESIETKLAKLGG
;
A
#
# COMPACT_ATOMS: atom_id res chain seq x y z
N MET A 1 24.40 27.54 13.04
CA MET A 1 25.19 26.29 12.95
C MET A 1 24.97 25.28 14.09
N VAL A 2 24.11 25.55 15.10
CA VAL A 2 23.93 24.66 16.27
C VAL A 2 22.95 23.49 16.03
N SER A 3 22.09 23.57 15.00
CA SER A 3 21.04 22.56 14.74
C SER A 3 21.56 21.24 14.12
N GLN A 4 22.65 21.28 13.33
CA GLN A 4 23.17 20.07 12.66
C GLN A 4 23.85 19.08 13.61
N ILE A 5 24.44 19.56 14.72
CA ILE A 5 25.14 18.72 15.70
C ILE A 5 24.13 17.84 16.47
N SER A 6 22.95 18.39 16.79
CA SER A 6 21.88 17.67 17.52
C SER A 6 21.32 16.49 16.71
N ASN A 7 21.11 16.68 15.40
CA ASN A 7 20.54 15.66 14.53
C ASN A 7 21.50 14.50 14.28
N ASN A 8 22.80 14.78 14.15
CA ASN A 8 23.83 13.75 14.00
C ASN A 8 23.97 12.88 15.26
N HIS A 9 23.91 13.49 16.46
CA HIS A 9 23.91 12.74 17.71
C HIS A 9 22.68 11.83 17.85
N ARG A 10 21.49 12.31 17.49
CA ARG A 10 20.26 11.51 17.52
C ARG A 10 20.33 10.30 16.57
N ASN A 11 20.92 10.47 15.39
CA ASN A 11 21.10 9.39 14.41
C ASN A 11 22.15 8.36 14.85
N LEU A 12 23.24 8.79 15.48
CA LEU A 12 24.24 7.91 16.09
C LEU A 12 23.63 7.03 17.18
N ILE A 13 22.84 7.61 18.08
CA ILE A 13 22.17 6.87 19.16
C ILE A 13 21.21 5.83 18.59
N LYS A 14 20.38 6.20 17.60
CA LYS A 14 19.50 5.25 16.90
C LYS A 14 20.29 4.11 16.23
N GLY A 15 21.42 4.43 15.59
CA GLY A 15 22.30 3.45 14.97
C GLY A 15 22.91 2.46 15.97
N LEU A 16 23.34 2.94 17.14
CA LEU A 16 23.87 2.10 18.21
C LEU A 16 22.82 1.16 18.81
N VAL A 17 21.60 1.66 19.04
CA VAL A 17 20.48 0.84 19.53
C VAL A 17 20.13 -0.27 18.53
N ARG A 18 20.13 0.03 17.23
CA ARG A 18 19.89 -0.97 16.18
C ARG A 18 20.99 -2.04 16.15
N LYS A 19 22.26 -1.64 16.23
CA LYS A 19 23.41 -2.58 16.29
C LYS A 19 23.34 -3.47 17.54
N GLN A 20 22.94 -2.93 18.67
CA GLN A 20 22.83 -3.67 19.93
C GLN A 20 21.68 -4.71 19.89
N LYS A 21 20.52 -4.35 19.31
CA LYS A 21 19.41 -5.30 19.07
C LYS A 21 19.85 -6.44 18.16
N VAL A 22 20.51 -6.15 17.04
CA VAL A 22 21.02 -7.18 16.11
C VAL A 22 22.01 -8.10 16.79
N LYS A 23 22.92 -7.56 17.62
CA LYS A 23 23.89 -8.36 18.38
C LYS A 23 23.20 -9.31 19.37
N ARG A 24 22.16 -8.85 20.07
CA ARG A 24 21.36 -9.69 20.97
C ARG A 24 20.66 -10.83 20.22
N ILE A 25 19.99 -10.53 19.10
CA ILE A 25 19.32 -11.54 18.28
C ILE A 25 20.31 -12.60 17.78
N LYS A 26 21.47 -12.17 17.28
CA LYS A 26 22.54 -13.08 16.80
C LYS A 26 23.06 -14.00 17.91
N ASN A 27 23.21 -13.49 19.13
CA ASN A 27 23.65 -14.29 20.27
C ASN A 27 22.59 -15.30 20.72
N VAL A 28 21.31 -14.92 20.73
CA VAL A 28 20.20 -15.83 21.04
C VAL A 28 20.11 -16.94 20.00
N LEU A 29 20.29 -16.63 18.71
CA LEU A 29 20.31 -17.60 17.62
C LEU A 29 21.49 -18.59 17.76
N ARG A 30 22.67 -18.11 18.16
CA ARG A 30 23.83 -18.99 18.46
C ARG A 30 23.52 -19.92 19.63
N MET A 31 23.02 -19.39 20.75
CA MET A 31 22.68 -20.22 21.91
C MET A 31 21.66 -21.30 21.55
N LYS A 32 20.59 -20.96 20.81
CA LYS A 32 19.61 -21.97 20.35
C LYS A 32 20.23 -23.03 19.45
N ARG A 33 21.15 -22.64 18.55
CA ARG A 33 21.89 -23.58 17.69
C ARG A 33 22.74 -24.54 18.53
N ASP A 34 23.50 -24.01 19.48
CA ASP A 34 24.40 -24.82 20.32
C ASP A 34 23.59 -25.78 21.21
N GLN A 35 22.45 -25.32 21.72
CA GLN A 35 21.52 -26.12 22.53
C GLN A 35 20.87 -27.26 21.71
N LEU A 36 20.53 -26.99 20.44
CA LEU A 36 20.03 -28.01 19.51
C LEU A 36 21.10 -29.05 19.19
N ILE A 37 22.34 -28.62 18.93
CA ILE A 37 23.48 -29.52 18.66
C ILE A 37 23.77 -30.40 19.88
N ALA A 38 23.75 -29.84 21.09
CA ALA A 38 23.96 -30.61 22.33
C ALA A 38 22.85 -31.66 22.53
N ALA A 39 21.58 -31.28 22.35
CA ALA A 39 20.46 -32.21 22.45
C ALA A 39 20.53 -33.36 21.44
N ILE A 40 20.94 -33.07 20.20
CA ILE A 40 21.14 -34.11 19.16
C ILE A 40 22.32 -35.03 19.54
N LYS A 41 23.40 -34.47 20.08
CA LYS A 41 24.59 -35.24 20.49
C LYS A 41 24.29 -36.18 21.67
N ASP A 42 23.52 -35.73 22.64
CA ASP A 42 23.10 -36.56 23.78
C ASP A 42 22.10 -37.65 23.36
N ALA A 43 21.15 -37.33 22.47
CA ALA A 43 20.24 -38.31 21.88
C ALA A 43 20.98 -39.41 21.08
N TYR A 44 22.10 -39.06 20.43
CA TYR A 44 22.96 -39.99 19.71
C TYR A 44 23.78 -40.90 20.65
N LYS A 45 24.21 -40.38 21.81
CA LYS A 45 25.06 -41.11 22.76
C LYS A 45 24.30 -42.19 23.57
N ASN A 46 23.00 -42.00 23.78
CA ASN A 46 22.17 -42.83 24.66
C ASN A 46 21.26 -43.84 23.93
N SER A 47 21.33 -43.93 22.59
CA SER A 47 20.43 -44.79 21.81
C SER A 47 21.14 -46.08 21.33
N PRO A 48 20.66 -47.28 21.72
CA PRO A 48 21.29 -48.56 21.36
C PRO A 48 21.09 -49.02 19.90
N ALA A 49 20.69 -48.11 18.99
CA ALA A 49 20.31 -48.40 17.61
C ALA A 49 21.25 -47.76 16.58
N LEU A 50 22.57 -47.75 16.85
CA LEU A 50 23.59 -47.05 16.06
C LEU A 50 23.64 -47.41 14.56
N GLY A 51 23.10 -48.56 14.14
CA GLY A 51 23.00 -48.95 12.72
C GLY A 51 21.73 -48.49 11.98
N PHE A 52 20.64 -48.25 12.71
CA PHE A 52 19.34 -47.85 12.12
C PHE A 52 19.00 -46.37 12.36
N GLY A 53 19.52 -45.77 13.44
CA GLY A 53 19.24 -44.37 13.81
C GLY A 53 19.86 -43.32 12.89
N THR A 54 20.96 -43.64 12.20
CA THR A 54 21.61 -42.75 11.23
C THR A 54 20.72 -42.47 10.02
N CYS A 55 19.95 -43.46 9.56
CA CYS A 55 18.99 -43.31 8.47
C CYS A 55 17.78 -42.45 8.87
N PHE A 56 17.26 -42.61 10.10
CA PHE A 56 16.13 -41.81 10.57
C PHE A 56 16.50 -40.36 10.83
N ILE A 57 17.66 -40.09 11.45
CA ILE A 57 18.14 -38.72 11.69
C ILE A 57 18.53 -38.04 10.36
N GLY A 58 19.20 -38.76 9.46
CA GLY A 58 19.50 -38.26 8.12
C GLY A 58 18.23 -37.93 7.32
N GLY A 59 17.23 -38.81 7.36
CA GLY A 59 15.94 -38.60 6.72
C GLY A 59 15.20 -37.37 7.24
N ILE A 60 15.13 -37.19 8.56
CA ILE A 60 14.48 -36.02 9.18
C ILE A 60 15.21 -34.72 8.84
N VAL A 61 16.55 -34.71 8.85
CA VAL A 61 17.34 -33.51 8.50
C VAL A 61 17.13 -33.13 7.04
N VAL A 62 17.10 -34.09 6.11
CA VAL A 62 16.81 -33.83 4.70
C VAL A 62 15.39 -33.29 4.53
N LEU A 63 14.39 -33.86 5.22
CA LEU A 63 12.99 -33.41 5.14
C LEU A 63 12.81 -31.99 5.69
N VAL A 64 13.46 -31.65 6.80
CA VAL A 64 13.43 -30.30 7.37
C VAL A 64 14.13 -29.30 6.46
N LEU A 65 15.26 -29.68 5.85
CA LEU A 65 15.96 -28.83 4.88
C LEU A 65 15.12 -28.60 3.63
N THR A 66 14.55 -29.64 3.02
CA THR A 66 13.72 -29.50 1.81
C THR A 66 12.47 -28.67 2.07
N MET A 67 11.80 -28.87 3.21
CA MET A 67 10.67 -28.04 3.65
C MET A 67 11.10 -26.58 3.87
N SER A 68 12.27 -26.35 4.45
CA SER A 68 12.78 -24.99 4.66
C SER A 68 13.10 -24.29 3.34
N PHE A 69 13.68 -25.00 2.38
CA PHE A 69 13.93 -24.46 1.03
C PHE A 69 12.63 -24.23 0.27
N ALA A 70 11.65 -25.13 0.36
CA ALA A 70 10.34 -24.98 -0.26
C ALA A 70 9.54 -23.80 0.34
N LEU A 71 9.59 -23.65 1.66
CA LEU A 71 8.96 -22.53 2.36
C LEU A 71 9.67 -21.22 2.03
N ALA A 72 11.01 -21.22 1.97
CA ALA A 72 11.79 -20.05 1.54
C ALA A 72 11.51 -19.70 0.06
N SER A 73 11.41 -20.67 -0.84
CA SER A 73 11.07 -20.43 -2.25
C SER A 73 9.64 -19.94 -2.41
N ALA A 74 8.68 -20.47 -1.66
CA ALA A 74 7.30 -19.98 -1.65
C ALA A 74 7.23 -18.54 -1.10
N HIS A 75 7.99 -18.25 -0.05
CA HIS A 75 8.03 -16.91 0.53
C HIS A 75 8.72 -15.89 -0.39
N MET A 76 9.73 -16.31 -1.15
CA MET A 76 10.37 -15.50 -2.20
C MET A 76 9.48 -15.35 -3.43
N ALA A 77 8.74 -16.39 -3.83
CA ALA A 77 7.77 -16.30 -4.92
C ALA A 77 6.62 -15.34 -4.57
N TYR A 78 6.12 -15.42 -3.34
CA TYR A 78 5.11 -14.49 -2.81
C TYR A 78 5.61 -13.04 -2.76
N LYS A 79 6.89 -12.82 -2.49
CA LYS A 79 7.51 -11.48 -2.52
C LYS A 79 7.84 -10.96 -3.92
N ASN A 80 7.93 -11.84 -4.92
CA ASN A 80 8.25 -11.49 -6.31
C ASN A 80 7.02 -11.42 -7.21
N LEU A 81 5.86 -11.90 -6.76
CA LEU A 81 4.58 -11.48 -7.31
C LEU A 81 4.45 -10.00 -6.97
N GLY A 82 4.54 -9.12 -7.97
CA GLY A 82 4.33 -7.68 -7.81
C GLY A 82 3.01 -7.39 -7.07
N PRO A 83 2.82 -6.17 -6.55
CA PRO A 83 1.61 -5.84 -5.78
C PRO A 83 0.38 -6.29 -6.55
N GLN A 84 -0.36 -7.23 -5.96
CA GLN A 84 -1.55 -7.81 -6.58
C GLN A 84 -2.46 -6.64 -6.96
N GLN A 85 -2.77 -6.54 -8.25
CA GLN A 85 -3.63 -5.46 -8.74
C GLN A 85 -5.03 -5.69 -8.17
N ILE A 86 -5.48 -4.77 -7.31
CA ILE A 86 -6.82 -4.84 -6.73
C ILE A 86 -7.80 -4.13 -7.65
N SER A 87 -8.97 -4.72 -7.91
CA SER A 87 -10.03 -4.02 -8.62
C SER A 87 -10.82 -3.19 -7.63
N ILE A 88 -10.93 -1.89 -7.88
CA ILE A 88 -11.79 -1.02 -7.08
C ILE A 88 -13.21 -1.09 -7.65
N PHE A 89 -14.18 -1.27 -6.77
CA PHE A 89 -15.59 -1.21 -7.10
C PHE A 89 -16.31 -0.52 -5.95
N SER A 90 -17.05 0.54 -6.26
CA SER A 90 -17.88 1.22 -5.27
C SER A 90 -19.29 1.45 -5.80
N PRO A 91 -20.32 1.24 -4.97
CA PRO A 91 -21.68 1.60 -5.37
C PRO A 91 -21.82 3.11 -5.54
N ILE A 92 -21.14 3.91 -4.72
CA ILE A 92 -21.19 5.38 -4.72
C ILE A 92 -19.79 5.93 -4.47
N TYR A 93 -19.44 7.00 -5.17
CA TYR A 93 -18.22 7.78 -4.94
C TYR A 93 -18.57 9.13 -4.32
N THR A 94 -17.74 9.61 -3.41
CA THR A 94 -17.92 10.91 -2.75
C THR A 94 -16.65 11.73 -2.91
N VAL A 95 -16.77 12.97 -3.37
CA VAL A 95 -15.64 13.90 -3.46
C VAL A 95 -15.34 14.42 -2.06
N ASP A 96 -14.18 14.05 -1.52
CA ASP A 96 -13.73 14.44 -0.18
C ASP A 96 -13.03 15.79 -0.20
N ASP A 97 -12.13 15.95 -1.16
CA ASP A 97 -11.43 17.21 -1.40
C ASP A 97 -11.49 17.55 -2.89
N LEU A 98 -11.75 18.82 -3.17
CA LEU A 98 -11.88 19.34 -4.52
C LEU A 98 -11.03 20.60 -4.61
N ASP A 99 -9.87 20.50 -5.24
CA ASP A 99 -8.98 21.64 -5.44
C ASP A 99 -9.26 22.28 -6.80
N LEU A 100 -9.89 23.46 -6.75
CA LEU A 100 -10.13 24.31 -7.93
C LEU A 100 -9.12 25.47 -8.00
N GLY A 101 -8.02 25.38 -7.25
CA GLY A 101 -7.05 26.46 -7.11
C GLY A 101 -7.52 27.59 -6.18
N PRO A 102 -6.64 28.59 -5.94
CA PRO A 102 -6.89 29.66 -4.96
C PRO A 102 -8.13 30.52 -5.25
N TYR A 103 -8.51 30.65 -6.52
CA TYR A 103 -9.63 31.48 -6.96
C TYR A 103 -10.81 30.66 -7.48
N ASN A 104 -10.79 29.33 -7.33
CA ASN A 104 -11.77 28.40 -7.88
C ASN A 104 -11.95 28.51 -9.41
N ASP A 105 -10.86 28.83 -10.10
CA ASP A 105 -10.78 29.07 -11.54
C ASP A 105 -9.93 28.01 -12.27
N CYS A 106 -9.54 26.95 -11.58
CA CYS A 106 -8.89 25.82 -12.22
C CYS A 106 -9.84 25.21 -13.24
N HIS A 107 -9.38 25.02 -14.47
CA HIS A 107 -10.10 24.32 -15.54
C HIS A 107 -9.27 23.19 -16.17
N VAL A 108 -7.95 23.24 -15.99
CA VAL A 108 -6.99 22.31 -16.59
C VAL A 108 -6.10 21.77 -15.48
N ASP A 109 -5.91 20.46 -15.47
CA ASP A 109 -5.07 19.71 -14.52
C ASP A 109 -5.46 19.99 -13.06
N CYS A 110 -6.77 20.01 -12.80
CA CYS A 110 -7.33 20.18 -11.47
C CYS A 110 -7.24 18.88 -10.69
N HIS A 111 -7.20 18.99 -9.35
CA HIS A 111 -7.02 17.84 -8.49
C HIS A 111 -8.22 17.62 -7.58
N ALA A 112 -8.64 16.36 -7.47
CA ALA A 112 -9.66 15.96 -6.52
C ALA A 112 -9.28 14.66 -5.84
N SER A 113 -9.76 14.52 -4.59
CA SER A 113 -9.68 13.31 -3.80
C SER A 113 -11.07 12.71 -3.69
N ILE A 114 -11.22 11.47 -4.12
CA ILE A 114 -12.49 10.76 -4.15
C ILE A 114 -12.44 9.58 -3.19
N LEU A 115 -13.42 9.48 -2.32
CA LEU A 115 -13.59 8.37 -1.40
C LEU A 115 -14.60 7.37 -1.94
N THR A 116 -14.28 6.10 -1.76
CA THR A 116 -15.25 5.02 -1.92
C THR A 116 -16.27 5.04 -0.77
N SER A 117 -17.47 4.52 -1.01
CA SER A 117 -18.54 4.49 0.01
C SER A 117 -18.17 3.74 1.29
N ASP A 118 -17.25 2.77 1.20
CA ASP A 118 -16.74 2.01 2.33
C ASP A 118 -15.57 2.71 3.04
N MET A 119 -15.15 3.89 2.58
CA MET A 119 -14.05 4.72 3.10
C MET A 119 -12.69 4.00 3.14
N ARG A 120 -12.57 2.87 2.44
CA ARG A 120 -11.33 2.07 2.42
C ARG A 120 -10.32 2.63 1.45
N PHE A 121 -10.79 3.16 0.32
CA PHE A 121 -9.91 3.66 -0.72
C PHE A 121 -10.16 5.13 -0.99
N ARG A 122 -9.06 5.86 -1.10
CA ARG A 122 -9.01 7.24 -1.56
C ARG A 122 -8.35 7.25 -2.93
N ILE A 123 -9.05 7.78 -3.93
CA ILE A 123 -8.59 7.89 -5.30
C ILE A 123 -8.24 9.35 -5.55
N GLU A 124 -6.97 9.61 -5.82
CA GLU A 124 -6.49 10.91 -6.29
C GLU A 124 -6.66 10.96 -7.80
N VAL A 125 -7.37 11.98 -8.29
CA VAL A 125 -7.62 12.16 -9.72
C VAL A 125 -7.16 13.54 -10.18
N GLY A 126 -6.61 13.58 -11.38
CA GLY A 126 -6.43 14.78 -12.18
C GLY A 126 -7.59 14.90 -13.15
N PHE A 127 -8.15 16.09 -13.31
CA PHE A 127 -9.27 16.30 -14.22
C PHE A 127 -9.25 17.68 -14.88
N ASP A 128 -9.80 17.74 -16.08
CA ASP A 128 -10.11 18.98 -16.79
C ASP A 128 -11.62 19.11 -16.89
N PHE A 129 -12.13 20.32 -16.73
CA PHE A 129 -13.56 20.57 -16.87
C PHE A 129 -13.85 21.90 -17.52
N SER A 130 -14.97 21.95 -18.23
CA SER A 130 -15.52 23.16 -18.82
C SER A 130 -16.97 23.35 -18.40
N GLY A 131 -17.39 24.61 -18.37
CA GLY A 131 -18.80 24.95 -18.25
C GLY A 131 -19.43 24.98 -19.63
N TYR A 132 -20.63 24.41 -19.77
CA TYR A 132 -21.45 24.60 -20.96
C TYR A 132 -22.62 25.53 -20.65
N ASP A 133 -22.96 26.38 -21.63
CA ASP A 133 -24.21 27.13 -21.66
C ASP A 133 -24.94 26.75 -22.94
N ASN A 134 -25.90 25.84 -22.82
CA ASN A 134 -26.71 25.39 -23.94
C ASN A 134 -28.07 26.12 -23.95
N SER A 135 -28.04 27.44 -23.73
CA SER A 135 -29.25 28.24 -23.72
C SER A 135 -29.75 28.55 -25.13
N ASN A 136 -30.96 28.07 -25.43
CA ASN A 136 -31.67 28.36 -26.69
C ASN A 136 -32.72 29.47 -26.50
N GLY A 137 -32.50 30.41 -25.56
CA GLY A 137 -33.40 31.54 -25.28
C GLY A 137 -34.71 31.21 -24.53
N PHE A 138 -35.17 29.95 -24.56
CA PHE A 138 -36.35 29.48 -23.81
C PHE A 138 -36.02 28.52 -22.67
N ASN A 139 -35.01 27.68 -22.85
CA ASN A 139 -34.47 26.80 -21.81
C ASN A 139 -33.04 27.24 -21.53
N ARG A 140 -32.70 27.38 -20.25
CA ARG A 140 -31.32 27.53 -19.78
C ARG A 140 -30.87 26.17 -19.24
N ALA A 141 -29.93 25.55 -19.93
CA ALA A 141 -29.21 24.38 -19.45
C ALA A 141 -27.74 24.80 -19.35
N THR A 142 -27.35 25.23 -18.17
CA THR A 142 -25.95 25.49 -17.81
C THR A 142 -25.48 24.34 -16.92
N GLY A 143 -24.25 23.88 -17.11
CA GLY A 143 -23.69 22.82 -16.27
C GLY A 143 -22.19 22.70 -16.44
N ILE A 144 -21.62 21.73 -15.73
CA ILE A 144 -20.20 21.38 -15.78
C ILE A 144 -20.04 20.07 -16.53
N GLN A 145 -19.01 19.97 -17.35
CA GLN A 145 -18.64 18.73 -18.03
C GLN A 145 -17.16 18.43 -17.78
N ILE A 146 -16.86 17.18 -17.40
CA ILE A 146 -15.48 16.70 -17.31
C ILE A 146 -14.98 16.33 -18.72
N GLU A 147 -13.91 16.97 -19.17
CA GLU A 147 -13.29 16.72 -20.48
C GLU A 147 -12.22 15.62 -20.41
N ARG A 148 -11.41 15.64 -19.35
CA ARG A 148 -10.38 14.63 -19.07
C ARG A 148 -10.51 14.19 -17.62
N LEU A 149 -10.44 12.89 -17.37
CA LEU A 149 -10.30 12.30 -16.05
C LEU A 149 -9.14 11.31 -16.08
N GLU A 150 -8.16 11.50 -15.20
CA GLU A 150 -6.99 10.66 -15.05
C GLU A 150 -6.79 10.27 -13.57
N PRO A 151 -6.92 8.98 -13.22
CA PRO A 151 -6.54 8.52 -11.90
C PRO A 151 -5.03 8.61 -11.71
N ILE A 152 -4.59 9.32 -10.68
CA ILE A 152 -3.19 9.53 -10.34
C ILE A 152 -2.72 8.42 -9.40
N ASN A 153 -3.39 8.28 -8.26
CA ASN A 153 -3.07 7.29 -7.24
C ASN A 153 -4.33 6.71 -6.61
N VAL A 154 -4.23 5.48 -6.11
CA VAL A 154 -5.19 4.92 -5.17
C VAL A 154 -4.46 4.66 -3.86
N VAL A 155 -5.02 5.16 -2.78
CA VAL A 155 -4.45 5.15 -1.43
C VAL A 155 -5.37 4.35 -0.51
N ASP A 156 -4.81 3.39 0.19
CA ASP A 156 -5.42 2.62 1.28
C ASP A 156 -4.80 3.08 2.63
N GLU A 157 -5.25 2.52 3.76
CA GLU A 157 -4.73 2.84 5.09
C GLU A 157 -3.20 2.66 5.20
N GLU A 158 -2.63 1.69 4.49
CA GLU A 158 -1.19 1.40 4.47
C GLU A 158 -0.39 2.23 3.45
N GLY A 159 -1.05 3.02 2.59
CA GLY A 159 -0.42 3.87 1.57
C GLY A 159 -0.89 3.59 0.14
N VAL A 160 -0.06 3.96 -0.85
CA VAL A 160 -0.40 3.82 -2.27
C VAL A 160 -0.46 2.35 -2.68
N VAL A 161 -1.60 1.95 -3.26
CA VAL A 161 -1.88 0.59 -3.72
C VAL A 161 -1.94 0.54 -5.25
N ASN A 162 -1.52 -0.60 -5.81
CA ASN A 162 -1.66 -0.86 -7.24
C ASN A 162 -3.11 -1.28 -7.54
N ALA A 163 -3.92 -0.35 -8.01
CA ALA A 163 -5.34 -0.56 -8.26
C ALA A 163 -5.69 -0.49 -9.75
N TYR A 164 -6.70 -1.26 -10.15
CA TYR A 164 -7.39 -1.14 -11.42
C TYR A 164 -8.75 -0.49 -11.17
N ILE A 165 -9.02 0.59 -11.89
CA ILE A 165 -10.32 1.27 -11.89
C ILE A 165 -10.95 1.01 -13.24
N ASP A 166 -12.12 0.38 -13.23
CA ASP A 166 -12.82 0.04 -14.46
C ASP A 166 -13.52 1.27 -15.08
N ARG A 167 -13.80 1.20 -16.38
CA ARG A 167 -14.45 2.29 -17.13
C ARG A 167 -15.81 2.67 -16.54
N PHE A 168 -16.58 1.71 -16.03
CA PHE A 168 -17.85 2.00 -15.36
C PHE A 168 -17.67 2.77 -14.06
N GLU A 169 -16.60 2.50 -13.32
CA GLU A 169 -16.29 3.23 -12.09
C GLU A 169 -15.80 4.66 -12.41
N LEU A 170 -15.03 4.83 -13.49
CA LEU A 170 -14.65 6.17 -13.98
C LEU A 170 -15.86 7.03 -14.36
N VAL A 171 -16.92 6.44 -14.92
CA VAL A 171 -18.16 7.17 -15.23
C VAL A 171 -18.84 7.66 -13.96
N LYS A 172 -18.96 6.82 -12.94
CA LYS A 172 -19.53 7.23 -11.64
C LYS A 172 -18.70 8.31 -10.96
N ILE A 173 -17.37 8.23 -11.09
CA ILE A 173 -16.45 9.25 -10.60
C ILE A 173 -16.69 10.58 -11.32
N ASN A 174 -16.85 10.57 -12.64
CA ASN A 174 -17.18 11.77 -13.41
C ASN A 174 -18.48 12.41 -12.93
N GLU A 175 -19.55 11.62 -12.78
CA GLU A 175 -20.84 12.12 -12.30
C GLU A 175 -20.72 12.76 -10.90
N ALA A 176 -19.98 12.13 -9.98
CA ALA A 176 -19.74 12.68 -8.65
C ALA A 176 -18.90 13.97 -8.67
N LEU A 177 -17.96 14.11 -9.61
CA LEU A 177 -17.17 15.32 -9.78
C LEU A 177 -18.00 16.47 -10.35
N GLU A 178 -18.82 16.22 -11.37
CA GLU A 178 -19.70 17.24 -11.98
C GLU A 178 -20.65 17.83 -10.93
N GLU A 179 -21.32 16.98 -10.14
CA GLU A 179 -22.21 17.41 -9.07
C GLU A 179 -21.47 18.22 -7.97
N SER A 180 -20.27 17.77 -7.60
CA SER A 180 -19.46 18.44 -6.56
C SER A 180 -18.95 19.80 -7.01
N ILE A 181 -18.46 19.92 -8.25
CA ILE A 181 -18.01 21.19 -8.83
C ILE A 181 -19.18 22.17 -8.95
N GLU A 182 -20.32 21.72 -9.48
CA GLU A 182 -21.52 22.54 -9.59
C GLU A 182 -21.97 23.05 -8.22
N THR A 183 -22.02 22.17 -7.21
CA THR A 183 -22.37 22.53 -5.83
C THR A 183 -21.38 23.54 -5.23
N LYS A 184 -20.07 23.36 -5.46
CA LYS A 184 -19.03 24.25 -4.94
C LYS A 184 -19.09 25.63 -5.60
N LEU A 185 -19.27 25.69 -6.92
CA LEU A 185 -19.40 26.95 -7.66
C LEU A 185 -20.71 27.68 -7.32
N ALA A 186 -21.82 26.96 -7.16
CA ALA A 186 -23.09 27.54 -6.75
C ALA A 186 -23.02 28.19 -5.35
N LYS A 187 -22.25 27.62 -4.42
CA LYS A 187 -22.00 28.21 -3.09
C LYS A 187 -21.17 29.49 -3.12
N LEU A 188 -20.35 29.68 -4.15
CA LEU A 188 -19.47 30.84 -4.30
C LEU A 188 -20.10 31.98 -5.10
N GLY A 189 -21.05 31.65 -5.99
CA GLY A 189 -21.81 32.61 -6.80
C GLY A 189 -23.12 33.11 -6.16
N GLY A 190 -23.35 32.81 -4.87
CA GLY A 190 -24.52 33.22 -4.10
C GLY A 190 -24.30 34.48 -3.25
#